data_AF-K2RTZ9-F1
#
_entry.id   AF-K2RTZ9-F1
#
_cell.length_a   1.000
_cell.length_b   1.000
_cell.length_c   1.000
_cell.angle_alpha   90.00
_cell.angle_beta   90.00
_cell.angle_gamma   90.00
#
_symmetry.space_group_name_H-M   'P 1'
#
loop_
_entity.id
_entity.type
_entity.pdbx_description
1 polymer ?
#
loop_
_entity_poly.entity_id
_entity_poly.type
_entity_poly.pdbx_seq_one_letter_code
_entity_poly.pdbx_strand_id
1 'polypeptide(L)'
;MTLLDQDSDRATHPIHHERPIRIITIGAGASGLLIAYKLRCSFHNYQLAVYDKNTDVSGTWHENRYPGCACDVPSHLYCYTFWPKHDWSHFYSSAAEIKEYFKSFAEHFDLGKYRKLRHQVIGTRWDDAKGIWEVDLKDLQSGKVFQDTCHILINATGFLNEWEWPKVEGLDTFSRAT
;
A
#
# COMPACT_ATOMS: atom_id res chain seq x y z
N MET A 1 -42.96 2.81 17.27
CA MET A 1 -42.70 2.72 18.72
C MET A 1 -42.37 1.27 19.02
N THR A 2 -41.14 0.82 19.21
CA THR A 2 -39.82 1.46 19.24
C THR A 2 -38.85 0.29 19.02
N LEU A 3 -38.09 0.29 17.93
CA LEU A 3 -36.92 -0.56 17.76
C LEU A 3 -35.83 0.32 17.15
N LEU A 4 -35.52 1.40 17.87
CA LEU A 4 -34.27 2.12 17.63
C LEU A 4 -33.19 1.26 18.27
N ASP A 5 -32.29 0.79 17.40
CA ASP A 5 -30.93 0.32 17.68
C ASP A 5 -30.57 0.18 19.15
N GLN A 6 -30.66 -1.05 19.68
CA GLN A 6 -30.19 -1.37 21.02
C GLN A 6 -28.66 -1.43 21.15
N ASP A 7 -27.88 -1.07 20.11
CA ASP A 7 -26.41 -1.12 20.16
C ASP A 7 -25.73 0.14 19.61
N SER A 8 -26.27 1.33 19.89
CA SER A 8 -25.55 2.56 19.55
C SER A 8 -24.69 3.00 20.73
N ASP A 9 -23.47 2.46 20.81
CA ASP A 9 -22.35 2.94 21.62
C ASP A 9 -22.15 4.48 21.54
N ARG A 10 -22.71 5.13 20.50
CA ARG A 10 -22.74 6.59 20.34
C ARG A 10 -23.66 7.32 21.32
N ALA A 11 -24.70 6.67 21.85
CA ALA A 11 -25.66 7.29 22.77
C ALA A 11 -25.12 7.38 24.21
N THR A 12 -24.11 6.58 24.54
CA THR A 12 -23.48 6.51 25.87
C THR A 12 -22.21 7.35 25.99
N HIS A 13 -21.74 7.94 24.88
CA HIS A 13 -20.50 8.71 24.81
C HIS A 13 -20.74 10.15 24.33
N PRO A 14 -19.87 11.11 24.69
CA PRO A 14 -19.95 12.48 24.19
C PRO A 14 -19.92 12.54 22.65
N ILE A 15 -20.52 13.58 22.07
CA ILE A 15 -20.70 13.76 20.62
C ILE A 15 -19.36 13.81 19.85
N HIS A 16 -18.23 14.01 20.55
CA HIS A 16 -16.87 14.02 20.00
C HIS A 16 -15.99 12.86 20.48
N HIS A 17 -16.59 11.79 21.00
CA HIS A 17 -15.83 10.61 21.39
C HIS A 17 -15.24 9.93 20.16
N GLU A 18 -13.92 9.99 20.02
CA GLU A 18 -13.20 9.33 18.94
C GLU A 18 -13.21 7.83 19.17
N ARG A 19 -13.95 7.08 18.35
CA ARG A 19 -13.85 5.62 18.35
C ARG A 19 -12.53 5.19 17.69
N PRO A 20 -11.83 4.15 18.20
CA PRO A 20 -10.64 3.62 17.53
C PRO A 20 -10.96 3.14 16.10
N ILE A 21 -10.22 3.65 15.10
CA ILE A 21 -10.40 3.26 13.70
C ILE A 21 -9.27 2.37 13.22
N ARG A 22 -9.61 1.12 12.87
CA ARG A 22 -8.74 0.25 12.10
C ARG A 22 -8.78 0.53 10.59
N ILE A 23 -7.62 0.71 9.98
CA ILE A 23 -7.39 1.01 8.57
C ILE A 23 -6.43 -0.03 7.99
N ILE A 24 -6.79 -0.59 6.82
CA ILE A 24 -5.88 -1.41 6.02
C ILE A 24 -5.62 -0.70 4.70
N THR A 25 -4.34 -0.53 4.37
CA THR A 25 -3.88 -0.06 3.06
C THR A 25 -3.23 -1.21 2.31
N ILE A 26 -3.61 -1.41 1.05
CA ILE A 26 -3.05 -2.43 0.17
C ILE A 26 -2.02 -1.76 -0.75
N GLY A 27 -0.75 -2.11 -0.61
CA GLY A 27 0.38 -1.53 -1.35
C GLY A 27 1.21 -0.57 -0.50
N ALA A 28 2.53 -0.77 -0.53
CA ALA A 28 3.58 0.03 0.12
C ALA A 28 4.46 0.75 -0.92
N GLY A 29 3.87 1.11 -2.06
CA GLY A 29 4.42 2.06 -3.02
C GLY A 29 4.22 3.52 -2.57
N ALA A 30 4.38 4.46 -3.50
CA ALA A 30 4.23 5.89 -3.23
C ALA A 30 2.91 6.20 -2.48
N SER A 31 1.75 5.86 -3.05
CA SER A 31 0.46 6.14 -2.43
C SER A 31 0.31 5.55 -1.02
N GLY A 32 0.77 4.31 -0.81
CA GLY A 32 0.69 3.65 0.49
C GLY A 32 1.54 4.32 1.57
N LEU A 33 2.77 4.71 1.20
CA LEU A 33 3.66 5.46 2.09
C LEU A 33 3.11 6.85 2.40
N LEU A 34 2.52 7.53 1.43
CA LEU A 34 1.87 8.82 1.62
C LEU A 34 0.71 8.72 2.62
N ILE A 35 -0.14 7.70 2.48
CA ILE A 35 -1.25 7.46 3.42
C ILE A 35 -0.73 7.22 4.83
N ALA A 36 0.28 6.37 5.00
CA ALA A 36 0.89 6.11 6.31
C ALA A 36 1.46 7.40 6.94
N TYR A 37 2.12 8.24 6.15
CA TYR A 37 2.62 9.53 6.60
C TYR A 37 1.49 10.49 7.00
N LYS A 38 0.46 10.65 6.16
CA LYS A 38 -0.65 11.57 6.43
C LYS A 38 -1.48 11.15 7.64
N LEU A 39 -1.75 9.86 7.81
CA LEU A 39 -2.41 9.33 9.00
C LEU A 39 -1.60 9.60 10.26
N ARG A 40 -0.28 9.41 10.22
CA ARG A 40 0.63 9.74 11.32
C ARG A 40 0.62 11.22 11.69
N CYS A 41 0.48 12.12 10.72
CA CYS A 41 0.54 13.56 10.97
C CYS A 41 -0.79 14.20 11.38
N SER A 42 -1.92 13.63 10.97
CA SER A 42 -3.20 14.34 11.03
C SER A 42 -4.27 13.65 11.88
N PHE A 43 -4.06 12.40 12.28
CA PHE A 43 -5.06 11.63 13.01
C PHE A 43 -4.49 11.06 14.31
N HIS A 44 -5.37 10.94 15.28
CA HIS A 44 -5.13 10.29 16.56
C HIS A 44 -6.13 9.12 16.67
N ASN A 45 -5.85 8.15 17.54
CA ASN A 45 -6.74 7.01 17.80
C ASN A 45 -7.10 6.14 16.56
N TYR A 46 -6.07 5.64 15.86
CA TYR A 46 -6.23 4.67 14.78
C TYR A 46 -5.22 3.53 14.88
N GLN A 47 -5.52 2.44 14.17
CA GLN A 47 -4.58 1.34 13.91
C GLN A 47 -4.42 1.20 12.40
N LEU A 48 -3.19 1.21 11.92
CA LEU A 48 -2.88 1.09 10.49
C LEU A 48 -2.06 -0.17 10.22
N ALA A 49 -2.48 -0.95 9.23
CA ALA A 49 -1.67 -1.97 8.60
C ALA A 49 -1.52 -1.67 7.09
N VAL A 50 -0.29 -1.70 6.60
CA VAL A 50 0.02 -1.56 5.17
C VAL A 50 0.55 -2.90 4.66
N TYR A 51 -0.28 -3.63 3.93
CA TYR A 51 0.08 -4.93 3.36
C TYR A 51 0.66 -4.78 1.97
N ASP A 52 1.77 -5.46 1.67
CA ASP A 52 2.36 -5.51 0.33
C ASP A 52 2.93 -6.90 0.04
N LYS A 53 2.77 -7.38 -1.20
CA LYS A 53 3.34 -8.66 -1.67
C LYS A 53 4.87 -8.60 -1.76
N ASN A 54 5.42 -7.42 -2.00
CA ASN A 54 6.84 -7.22 -2.21
C ASN A 54 7.64 -7.39 -0.92
N THR A 55 8.94 -7.60 -1.10
CA THR A 55 9.88 -7.84 -0.01
C THR A 55 10.41 -6.56 0.63
N ASP A 56 10.16 -5.42 -0.02
CA ASP A 56 10.58 -4.07 0.39
C ASP A 56 9.57 -3.06 -0.20
N VAL A 57 9.67 -1.80 0.20
CA VAL A 57 8.79 -0.72 -0.25
C VAL A 57 9.14 -0.20 -1.64
N SER A 58 8.41 0.84 -2.06
CA SER A 58 8.58 1.63 -3.29
C SER A 58 7.79 1.12 -4.50
N GLY A 59 7.00 0.05 -4.36
CA GLY A 59 5.99 -0.38 -5.33
C GLY A 59 6.57 -0.66 -6.72
N THR A 60 6.09 0.05 -7.75
CA THR A 60 6.60 -0.06 -9.13
C THR A 60 8.13 0.01 -9.22
N TRP A 61 8.77 0.85 -8.40
CA TRP A 61 10.23 1.02 -8.37
C TRP A 61 10.95 -0.13 -7.64
N HIS A 62 10.23 -0.96 -6.90
CA HIS A 62 10.74 -2.23 -6.38
C HIS A 62 10.69 -3.35 -7.44
N GLU A 63 9.60 -3.42 -8.19
CA GLU A 63 9.33 -4.51 -9.14
C GLU A 63 10.13 -4.34 -10.45
N ASN A 64 10.22 -3.12 -10.97
CA ASN A 64 10.85 -2.85 -12.27
C ASN A 64 12.36 -2.62 -12.13
N ARG A 65 13.16 -3.55 -12.67
CA ARG A 65 14.64 -3.54 -12.57
C ARG A 65 15.34 -3.83 -13.89
N TYR A 66 14.62 -3.71 -15.01
CA TYR A 66 15.23 -3.87 -16.32
C TYR A 66 16.27 -2.77 -16.59
N PRO A 67 17.34 -3.05 -17.36
CA PRO A 67 18.36 -2.07 -17.67
C PRO A 67 17.77 -0.81 -18.31
N GLY A 68 18.16 0.36 -17.82
CA GLY A 68 17.68 1.66 -18.32
C GLY A 68 16.30 2.08 -17.80
N CYS A 69 15.67 1.33 -16.89
CA CYS A 69 14.42 1.76 -16.26
C CYS A 69 14.57 3.11 -15.55
N ALA A 70 13.75 4.08 -15.94
CA ALA A 70 13.75 5.46 -15.45
C ALA A 70 12.33 6.03 -15.48
N CYS A 71 12.12 7.14 -14.77
CA CYS A 71 10.86 7.88 -14.84
C CYS A 71 10.81 8.81 -16.04
N ASP A 72 9.64 8.92 -16.66
CA ASP A 72 9.32 9.84 -17.75
C ASP A 72 8.96 11.25 -17.26
N VAL A 73 8.74 11.43 -15.95
CA VAL A 73 8.50 12.72 -15.30
C VAL A 73 9.84 13.32 -14.84
N PRO A 74 10.05 14.64 -14.99
CA PRO A 74 11.21 15.32 -14.43
C PRO A 74 11.37 15.02 -12.93
N SER A 75 12.55 14.60 -12.49
CA SER A 75 12.78 14.08 -11.13
C SER A 75 12.36 15.04 -10.02
N HIS A 76 12.53 16.35 -10.24
CA HIS A 76 12.12 17.40 -9.30
C HIS A 76 10.60 17.49 -9.09
N LEU A 77 9.81 16.94 -10.00
CA LEU A 77 8.36 16.83 -9.91
C LEU A 77 7.91 15.46 -9.40
N TYR A 78 8.79 14.45 -9.44
CA TYR A 78 8.53 13.09 -9.00
C TYR A 78 8.97 12.83 -7.55
N CYS A 79 8.59 13.76 -6.66
CA CYS A 79 8.77 13.67 -5.22
C CYS A 79 7.57 14.25 -4.49
N TYR A 80 7.40 13.93 -3.20
CA TYR A 80 6.40 14.60 -2.39
C TYR A 80 6.75 16.08 -2.24
N THR A 81 5.76 16.95 -2.48
CA THR A 81 5.92 18.40 -2.41
C THR A 81 6.36 18.92 -1.03
N PHE A 82 6.07 18.16 0.03
CA PHE A 82 6.47 18.46 1.41
C PHE A 82 7.77 17.73 1.83
N TRP A 83 8.35 16.92 0.95
CA TRP A 83 9.62 16.22 1.16
C TRP A 83 10.44 16.19 -0.15
N PRO A 84 10.86 17.37 -0.65
CA PRO A 84 11.60 17.45 -1.90
C PRO A 84 12.99 16.81 -1.77
N LYS A 85 13.49 16.26 -2.88
CA LYS A 85 14.89 15.87 -3.05
C LYS A 85 15.56 16.86 -4.01
N HIS A 86 16.70 17.41 -3.63
CA HIS A 86 17.38 18.50 -4.36
C HIS A 86 18.63 18.05 -5.13
N ASP A 87 19.12 16.85 -4.86
CA ASP A 87 20.37 16.29 -5.35
C ASP A 87 20.12 15.12 -6.32
N TRP A 88 19.10 15.22 -7.17
CA TRP A 88 18.84 14.22 -8.20
C TRP A 88 20.01 14.10 -9.17
N SER A 89 20.41 12.86 -9.48
CA SER A 89 21.56 12.59 -10.35
C SER A 89 21.33 12.96 -11.82
N HIS A 90 20.07 12.91 -12.26
CA HIS A 90 19.64 13.18 -13.63
C HIS A 90 18.31 13.93 -13.66
N PHE A 91 18.01 14.58 -14.79
CA PHE A 91 16.70 15.20 -15.01
C PHE A 91 15.56 14.16 -15.05
N TYR A 92 15.85 12.97 -15.57
CA TYR A 92 14.99 11.78 -15.52
C TYR A 92 15.72 10.69 -14.73
N SER A 93 15.33 10.51 -13.47
CA SER A 93 16.06 9.63 -12.56
C SER A 93 15.81 8.16 -12.82
N SER A 94 16.83 7.35 -12.55
CA SER A 94 16.75 5.90 -12.64
C SER A 94 15.75 5.32 -11.63
N ALA A 95 15.22 4.14 -11.94
CA ALA A 95 14.37 3.39 -11.03
C ALA A 95 15.03 3.14 -9.67
N ALA A 96 16.34 2.90 -9.65
CA ALA A 96 17.08 2.68 -8.41
C ALA A 96 17.12 3.93 -7.51
N GLU A 97 17.35 5.11 -8.09
CA GLU A 97 17.39 6.37 -7.35
C GLU A 97 16.00 6.73 -6.78
N ILE A 98 14.94 6.53 -7.56
CA ILE A 98 13.56 6.77 -7.11
C ILE A 98 13.14 5.76 -6.05
N LYS A 99 13.53 4.50 -6.21
CA LYS A 99 13.32 3.48 -5.18
C LYS A 99 13.93 3.92 -3.86
N GLU A 100 15.17 4.40 -3.89
CA GLU A 100 15.88 4.87 -2.70
C GLU A 100 15.17 6.07 -2.07
N TYR A 101 14.73 7.05 -2.86
CA TYR A 101 13.96 8.20 -2.35
C TYR A 101 12.76 7.76 -1.48
N PHE A 102 11.93 6.85 -1.97
CA PHE A 102 10.77 6.37 -1.21
C PHE A 102 11.14 5.51 0.00
N LYS A 103 12.25 4.76 -0.08
CA LYS A 103 12.77 3.99 1.04
C LYS A 103 13.29 4.90 2.15
N SER A 104 14.12 5.88 1.81
CA SER A 104 14.61 6.89 2.75
C SER A 104 13.46 7.67 3.38
N PHE A 105 12.41 7.99 2.61
CA PHE A 105 11.19 8.62 3.15
C PHE A 105 10.51 7.73 4.20
N ALA A 106 10.33 6.45 3.91
CA ALA A 106 9.69 5.51 4.83
C ALA A 106 10.49 5.31 6.12
N GLU A 107 11.83 5.32 6.03
CA GLU A 107 12.74 5.22 7.17
C GLU A 107 12.75 6.52 7.99
N HIS A 108 12.86 7.68 7.34
CA HIS A 108 12.90 8.98 7.99
C HIS A 108 11.68 9.23 8.89
N PHE A 109 10.48 8.85 8.42
CA PHE A 109 9.24 9.04 9.16
C PHE A 109 8.84 7.84 10.03
N ASP A 110 9.71 6.84 10.18
CA ASP A 110 9.43 5.61 10.95
C ASP A 110 8.10 4.97 10.53
N LEU A 111 7.87 4.86 9.21
CA LEU A 111 6.68 4.22 8.66
C LEU A 111 6.78 2.70 8.69
N GLY A 112 7.97 2.18 9.02
CA GLY A 112 8.27 0.75 9.10
C GLY A 112 7.34 -0.04 10.00
N LYS A 113 6.89 0.57 11.11
CA LYS A 113 6.00 -0.06 12.08
C LYS A 113 4.62 -0.44 11.55
N TYR A 114 4.16 0.19 10.46
CA TYR A 114 2.85 -0.12 9.87
C TYR A 114 2.93 -1.22 8.80
N ARG A 115 4.13 -1.52 8.31
CA ARG A 115 4.31 -2.36 7.11
C ARG A 115 4.21 -3.85 7.44
N LYS A 116 3.50 -4.57 6.60
CA LYS A 116 3.37 -6.03 6.58
C LYS A 116 3.74 -6.50 5.16
N LEU A 117 5.05 -6.61 4.93
CA LEU A 117 5.63 -7.02 3.65
C LEU A 117 5.50 -8.54 3.46
N ARG A 118 5.62 -9.02 2.22
CA ARG A 118 5.42 -10.44 1.84
C ARG A 118 4.04 -10.98 2.21
N HIS A 119 3.03 -10.11 2.17
CA HIS A 119 1.64 -10.46 2.40
C HIS A 119 0.81 -9.97 1.22
N GLN A 120 0.20 -10.90 0.50
CA GLN A 120 -0.66 -10.59 -0.63
C GLN A 120 -2.11 -10.55 -0.15
N VAL A 121 -2.81 -9.45 -0.42
CA VAL A 121 -4.28 -9.44 -0.31
C VAL A 121 -4.84 -10.21 -1.50
N ILE A 122 -5.65 -11.23 -1.22
CA ILE A 122 -6.23 -12.14 -2.24
C ILE A 122 -7.74 -12.01 -2.37
N GLY A 123 -8.39 -11.31 -1.43
CA GLY A 123 -9.83 -11.09 -1.44
C GLY A 123 -10.24 -10.03 -0.45
N THR A 124 -11.29 -9.29 -0.76
CA THR A 124 -11.91 -8.34 0.15
C THR A 124 -13.43 -8.43 0.03
N ARG A 125 -14.12 -8.33 1.17
CA ARG A 125 -15.58 -8.36 1.24
C ARG A 125 -16.06 -7.35 2.27
N TRP A 126 -17.10 -6.60 1.93
CA TRP A 126 -17.81 -5.76 2.90
C TRP A 126 -18.84 -6.58 3.67
N ASP A 127 -18.88 -6.43 4.99
CA ASP A 127 -19.89 -6.99 5.87
C ASP A 127 -20.81 -5.86 6.35
N ASP A 128 -22.01 -5.76 5.75
CA ASP A 128 -23.01 -4.73 6.08
C ASP A 128 -23.50 -4.82 7.52
N ALA A 129 -23.60 -6.02 8.09
CA ALA A 129 -24.12 -6.21 9.43
C ALA A 129 -23.13 -5.70 10.49
N LYS A 130 -21.83 -5.85 10.23
CA LYS A 130 -20.76 -5.41 11.13
C LYS A 130 -20.17 -4.03 10.78
N GLY A 131 -20.45 -3.52 9.58
CA GLY A 131 -19.89 -2.25 9.10
C GLY A 131 -18.37 -2.28 8.95
N ILE A 132 -17.81 -3.41 8.51
CA ILE A 132 -16.37 -3.62 8.34
C ILE A 132 -16.05 -4.33 7.02
N TRP A 133 -14.82 -4.14 6.57
CA TRP A 133 -14.20 -4.96 5.53
C TRP A 133 -13.56 -6.19 6.17
N GLU A 134 -13.79 -7.33 5.55
CA GLU A 134 -13.04 -8.57 5.71
C GLU A 134 -12.00 -8.65 4.59
N VAL A 135 -10.75 -8.96 4.94
CA VAL A 135 -9.60 -8.94 4.04
C VAL A 135 -8.87 -10.27 4.14
N ASP A 136 -8.90 -11.04 3.06
CA ASP A 136 -8.18 -12.30 2.96
C ASP A 136 -6.72 -12.04 2.54
N LEU A 137 -5.80 -12.56 3.33
CA LEU A 137 -4.36 -12.36 3.18
C LEU A 137 -3.66 -13.70 3.03
N LYS A 138 -2.68 -13.74 2.14
CA LYS A 138 -1.74 -14.84 1.98
C LYS A 138 -0.35 -14.39 2.42
N ASP A 139 0.19 -15.02 3.45
CA ASP A 139 1.61 -14.90 3.79
C ASP A 139 2.42 -15.63 2.72
N LEU A 140 3.27 -14.90 2.00
CA LEU A 140 4.06 -15.44 0.89
C LEU A 140 5.30 -16.21 1.35
N GLN A 141 5.67 -16.14 2.63
CA GLN A 141 6.73 -16.97 3.20
C GLN A 141 6.20 -18.35 3.59
N SER A 142 5.11 -18.40 4.36
CA SER A 142 4.55 -19.67 4.85
C SER A 142 3.52 -20.29 3.91
N GLY A 143 2.97 -19.52 2.97
CA GLY A 143 1.84 -19.92 2.13
C GLY A 143 0.49 -19.92 2.86
N LYS A 144 0.45 -19.62 4.16
CA LYS A 144 -0.77 -19.64 4.97
C LYS A 144 -1.71 -18.51 4.58
N VAL A 145 -2.99 -18.84 4.46
CA VAL A 145 -4.07 -17.88 4.31
C VAL A 145 -4.66 -17.57 5.68
N PHE A 146 -4.91 -16.30 5.95
CA PHE A 146 -5.60 -15.82 7.14
C PHE A 146 -6.43 -14.59 6.81
N GLN A 147 -7.37 -14.27 7.69
CA GLN A 147 -8.26 -13.12 7.51
C GLN A 147 -7.85 -11.99 8.46
N ASP A 148 -7.99 -10.77 7.97
CA ASP A 148 -7.91 -9.55 8.75
C ASP A 148 -9.15 -8.68 8.53
N THR A 149 -9.36 -7.66 9.36
CA THR A 149 -10.55 -6.79 9.27
C THR A 149 -10.23 -5.32 9.45
N CYS A 150 -10.98 -4.43 8.82
CA CYS A 150 -10.83 -2.99 9.02
C CYS A 150 -12.13 -2.23 8.79
N HIS A 151 -12.23 -1.03 9.34
CA HIS A 151 -13.36 -0.14 9.02
C HIS A 151 -13.13 0.59 7.70
N ILE A 152 -11.87 0.88 7.37
CA ILE A 152 -11.48 1.60 6.16
C ILE A 152 -10.45 0.77 5.40
N LEU A 153 -10.77 0.45 4.16
CA LEU A 153 -9.88 -0.23 3.23
C LEU A 153 -9.42 0.77 2.17
N ILE A 154 -8.10 0.89 1.98
CA ILE A 154 -7.49 1.79 0.99
C ILE A 154 -6.75 0.95 -0.04
N ASN A 155 -7.18 1.03 -1.29
CA ASN A 155 -6.47 0.41 -2.40
C ASN A 155 -5.38 1.35 -2.93
N ALA A 156 -4.12 1.01 -2.68
CA ALA A 156 -2.93 1.73 -3.11
C ALA A 156 -1.97 0.82 -3.91
N THR A 157 -2.51 -0.20 -4.59
CA THR A 157 -1.72 -1.22 -5.30
C THR A 157 -0.99 -0.66 -6.52
N GLY A 158 -1.46 0.46 -7.08
CA GLY A 158 -1.02 0.96 -8.38
C GLY A 158 -1.59 0.13 -9.54
N PHE A 159 -1.26 0.56 -10.77
CA PHE A 159 -1.79 0.00 -12.02
C PHE A 159 -0.75 -0.79 -12.84
N LEU A 160 0.54 -0.79 -12.43
CA LEU A 160 1.65 -1.45 -13.12
C LEU A 160 2.28 -2.54 -12.24
N ASN A 161 1.48 -3.49 -11.75
CA ASN A 161 1.93 -4.52 -10.81
C ASN A 161 1.48 -5.95 -11.17
N GLU A 162 0.71 -6.09 -12.24
CA GLU A 162 0.23 -7.35 -12.79
C GLU A 162 0.69 -7.40 -14.24
N TRP A 163 1.67 -8.25 -14.50
CA TRP A 163 2.28 -8.39 -15.82
C TRP A 163 1.53 -9.48 -16.60
N GLU A 164 1.41 -9.30 -17.91
CA GLU A 164 0.82 -10.29 -18.80
C GLU A 164 1.80 -10.65 -19.91
N TRP A 165 1.88 -11.94 -20.23
CA TRP A 165 2.57 -12.38 -21.44
C TRP A 165 1.73 -12.01 -22.68
N PRO A 166 2.36 -11.60 -23.79
CA PRO A 166 1.65 -11.40 -25.04
C PRO A 166 1.12 -12.74 -25.56
N LYS A 167 -0.05 -12.71 -26.20
CA LYS A 167 -0.70 -13.90 -26.77
C LYS A 167 -0.05 -14.27 -28.10
N VAL A 168 1.15 -14.85 -28.04
CA VAL A 168 1.92 -15.30 -29.20
C VAL A 168 1.94 -16.83 -29.23
N GLU A 169 1.58 -17.42 -30.36
CA GLU A 169 1.63 -18.87 -30.55
C GLU A 169 3.07 -19.37 -30.41
N GLY A 170 3.25 -20.46 -29.64
CA GLY A 170 4.56 -21.06 -29.40
C GLY A 170 5.44 -20.33 -28.38
N LEU A 171 4.94 -19.27 -27.71
CA LEU A 171 5.69 -18.57 -26.66
C LEU A 171 6.12 -19.49 -25.51
N ASP A 172 5.25 -20.41 -25.10
CA ASP A 172 5.46 -21.41 -24.07
C ASP A 172 6.47 -22.50 -24.46
N THR A 173 6.71 -22.65 -25.78
CA THR A 173 7.68 -23.61 -26.34
C THR A 173 9.07 -23.02 -26.58
N PHE A 174 9.24 -21.72 -26.32
CA PHE A 174 10.51 -21.02 -26.50
C PHE A 174 11.58 -21.53 -25.52
N SER A 175 12.69 -22.05 -26.05
CA SER A 175 13.66 -22.82 -25.24
C SER A 175 14.84 -22.02 -24.69
N ARG A 176 15.24 -20.90 -25.32
CA ARG A 176 16.27 -20.00 -24.78
C ARG A 176 16.30 -18.65 -25.49
N ALA A 177 16.55 -17.58 -24.72
CA ALA A 177 17.07 -16.33 -25.22
C ALA A 177 18.61 -16.47 -25.33
N THR A 178 19.16 -16.24 -26.52
CA THR A 178 20.62 -16.17 -26.75
C THR A 178 21.15 -14.77 -26.51
#